data_AF-A0A915ZG59-F1
#
_entry.id   AF-A0A915ZG59-F1
#
_cell.length_a   1.000
_cell.length_b   1.000
_cell.length_c   1.000
_cell.angle_alpha   90.00
_cell.angle_beta   90.00
_cell.angle_gamma   90.00
#
_symmetry.space_group_name_H-M   'P 1'
#
loop_
_entity.id
_entity.type
_entity.pdbx_description
1 polymer ?
#
loop_
_entity_poly.entity_id
_entity_poly.type
_entity_poly.pdbx_seq_one_letter_code
_entity_poly.pdbx_strand_id
1 'polypeptide(L)'
;MSGLSEQAFEKLKTLSEIREGANSNSHLKEELIKSIKITQEFLENRTSRLSLHDLKFKIASPAIETEIDSLFESILTAESQLTINDTTLVELRKFHKLKEFIDTHCQIRQYSFQIKKCNNSECTICLPVELPIEVFDELHFLPDPEPSIADSNHYKDFSSIYGTQTSENFRPSKAGQLEADNLPQGIFNNNRVREFVECDFCGKIRCIYSMSALKKEQISTLQLKINDNDFTCGIEEWMPPSHELKGIVFIRQSLSCDSPIESGYYSNRLKKPPICYYCGKNNSLVEATDDLLHGYQSVYPLCSNCQLSGHSFHTWGKKKVGELTRKRKRE
;
A
#
# COMPACT_ATOMS: atom_id res chain seq x y z
N MET A 1 26.31 -6.09 -19.18
CA MET A 1 25.65 -5.83 -20.47
C MET A 1 26.70 -5.25 -21.40
N SER A 2 26.42 -5.10 -22.69
CA SER A 2 27.28 -4.36 -23.61
C SER A 2 27.17 -2.86 -23.35
N GLY A 3 28.23 -2.10 -23.66
CA GLY A 3 28.24 -0.65 -23.45
C GLY A 3 27.14 0.10 -24.21
N LEU A 4 26.68 -0.42 -25.36
CA LEU A 4 25.58 0.18 -26.12
C LEU A 4 24.23 0.00 -25.42
N SER A 5 23.98 -1.18 -24.85
CA SER A 5 22.75 -1.41 -24.08
C SER A 5 22.78 -0.66 -22.74
N GLU A 6 23.95 -0.51 -22.10
CA GLU A 6 24.08 0.30 -20.90
C GLU A 6 23.75 1.77 -21.16
N GLN A 7 24.27 2.34 -22.25
CA GLN A 7 23.93 3.72 -22.68
C GLN A 7 22.45 3.88 -23.06
N ALA A 8 21.84 2.84 -23.61
CA ALA A 8 20.41 2.84 -23.91
C ALA A 8 19.58 2.77 -22.62
N PHE A 9 19.97 1.91 -21.68
CA PHE A 9 19.29 1.73 -20.40
C PHE A 9 19.40 2.94 -19.48
N GLU A 10 20.56 3.60 -19.42
CA GLU A 10 20.82 4.77 -18.57
C GLU A 10 19.86 5.95 -18.84
N LYS A 11 19.32 6.01 -20.06
CA LYS A 11 18.35 7.05 -20.47
C LYS A 11 16.93 6.76 -19.99
N LEU A 12 16.64 5.55 -19.53
CA LEU A 12 15.33 5.08 -19.10
C LEU A 12 15.24 5.19 -17.58
N LYS A 13 14.35 6.03 -17.09
CA LYS A 13 14.26 6.43 -15.67
C LYS A 13 13.12 5.76 -14.92
N THR A 14 12.18 5.15 -15.64
CA THR A 14 11.02 4.48 -15.06
C THR A 14 10.89 3.06 -15.58
N LEU A 15 10.20 2.20 -14.83
CA LEU A 15 9.93 0.83 -15.29
C LEU A 15 9.09 0.80 -16.58
N SER A 16 8.24 1.80 -16.82
CA SER A 16 7.49 1.90 -18.08
C SER A 16 8.43 2.18 -19.25
N GLU A 17 9.31 3.18 -19.10
CA GLU A 17 10.31 3.52 -20.11
C GLU A 17 11.26 2.35 -20.40
N ILE A 18 11.65 1.60 -19.36
CA ILE A 18 12.47 0.39 -19.52
C ILE A 18 11.73 -0.67 -20.35
N ARG A 19 10.45 -0.92 -20.08
CA ARG A 19 9.63 -1.89 -20.83
C ARG A 19 9.43 -1.47 -22.28
N GLU A 20 9.09 -0.21 -22.51
CA GLU A 20 8.92 0.36 -23.86
C GLU A 20 10.23 0.32 -24.64
N GLY A 21 11.35 0.68 -23.99
CA GLY A 21 12.68 0.61 -24.55
C GLY A 21 13.10 -0.82 -24.93
N ALA A 22 12.80 -1.80 -24.07
CA ALA A 22 13.05 -3.21 -24.34
C ALA A 22 12.16 -3.77 -25.47
N ASN A 23 10.90 -3.35 -25.55
CA ASN A 23 10.01 -3.73 -26.66
C ASN A 23 10.47 -3.16 -28.00
N SER A 24 11.05 -1.95 -27.99
CA SER A 24 11.55 -1.27 -29.19
C SER A 24 12.97 -1.70 -29.58
N ASN A 25 13.72 -2.34 -28.66
CA ASN A 25 15.11 -2.75 -28.85
C ASN A 25 15.32 -4.18 -28.34
N SER A 26 15.28 -5.15 -29.26
CA SER A 26 15.46 -6.58 -28.95
C SER A 26 16.80 -6.90 -28.30
N HIS A 27 17.87 -6.20 -28.68
CA HIS A 27 19.20 -6.40 -28.09
C HIS A 27 19.23 -5.98 -26.61
N LEU A 28 18.64 -4.81 -26.29
CA LEU A 28 18.49 -4.36 -24.91
C LEU A 28 17.65 -5.36 -24.09
N LYS A 29 16.55 -5.88 -24.67
CA LYS A 29 15.71 -6.91 -24.03
C LYS A 29 16.51 -8.16 -23.67
N GLU A 30 17.28 -8.70 -24.61
CA GLU A 30 18.12 -9.89 -24.37
C GLU A 30 19.17 -9.66 -23.30
N GLU A 31 19.84 -8.51 -23.32
CA GLU A 31 20.89 -8.20 -22.34
C GLU A 31 20.32 -7.96 -20.94
N LEU A 32 19.13 -7.37 -20.82
CA LEU A 32 18.43 -7.26 -19.54
C LEU A 32 18.06 -8.64 -18.99
N ILE A 33 17.51 -9.54 -19.82
CA ILE A 33 17.20 -10.93 -19.43
C ILE A 33 18.47 -11.67 -18.97
N LYS A 34 19.58 -11.54 -19.71
CA LYS A 34 20.86 -12.14 -19.32
C LYS A 34 21.39 -11.56 -18.01
N SER A 35 21.23 -10.26 -17.79
CA SER A 35 21.76 -9.59 -16.59
C SER A 35 21.13 -10.10 -15.29
N ILE A 36 19.83 -10.45 -15.31
CA ILE A 36 19.11 -10.96 -14.13
C ILE A 36 19.28 -12.48 -13.94
N LYS A 37 19.74 -13.21 -14.96
CA LYS A 37 19.80 -14.68 -14.95
C LYS A 37 20.68 -15.23 -13.84
N ILE A 38 21.82 -14.60 -13.58
CA ILE A 38 22.75 -15.00 -12.51
C ILE A 38 22.07 -14.89 -11.14
N THR A 39 21.32 -13.82 -10.90
CA THR A 39 20.58 -13.62 -9.66
C THR A 39 19.46 -14.65 -9.50
N GLN A 40 18.75 -14.97 -10.58
CA GLN A 40 17.74 -16.03 -10.58
C GLN A 40 18.36 -17.37 -10.19
N GLU A 41 19.43 -17.80 -10.87
CA GLU A 41 20.11 -19.07 -10.58
C GLU A 41 20.65 -19.15 -9.15
N PHE A 42 21.16 -18.03 -8.62
CA PHE A 42 21.59 -17.93 -7.24
C PHE A 42 20.43 -18.14 -6.25
N LEU A 43 19.30 -17.46 -6.47
CA LEU A 43 18.10 -17.59 -5.64
C LEU A 43 17.49 -18.98 -5.74
N GLU A 44 17.45 -19.57 -6.93
CA GLU A 44 17.01 -20.94 -7.17
C GLU A 44 17.86 -21.93 -6.37
N ASN A 45 19.19 -21.87 -6.49
CA ASN A 45 20.11 -22.75 -5.76
C ASN A 45 19.98 -22.59 -4.23
N ARG A 46 19.82 -21.36 -3.75
CA ARG A 46 19.60 -21.12 -2.32
C ARG A 46 18.27 -21.72 -1.86
N THR A 47 17.20 -21.52 -2.62
CA THR A 47 15.85 -21.99 -2.27
C THR A 47 15.73 -23.51 -2.37
N SER A 48 16.39 -24.15 -3.35
CA SER A 48 16.37 -25.60 -3.55
C SER A 48 16.98 -26.39 -2.39
N ARG A 49 17.82 -25.72 -1.59
CA ARG A 49 18.44 -26.29 -0.37
C ARG A 49 17.56 -26.17 0.87
N LEU A 50 16.50 -25.36 0.80
CA LEU A 50 15.57 -25.20 1.91
C LEU A 50 14.53 -26.32 1.92
N SER A 51 14.07 -26.67 3.12
CA SER A 51 12.91 -27.52 3.33
C SER A 51 12.06 -26.96 4.47
N LEU A 52 10.75 -27.16 4.37
CA LEU A 52 9.84 -26.97 5.49
C LEU A 52 9.49 -28.36 6.02
N HIS A 53 9.97 -28.66 7.23
CA HIS A 53 10.08 -30.05 7.70
C HIS A 53 10.89 -30.88 6.68
N ASP A 54 10.30 -31.94 6.13
CA ASP A 54 10.93 -32.82 5.13
C ASP A 54 10.49 -32.52 3.69
N LEU A 55 9.68 -31.49 3.48
CA LEU A 55 9.20 -31.08 2.16
C LEU A 55 10.12 -30.01 1.58
N LYS A 56 10.82 -30.33 0.49
CA LYS A 56 11.62 -29.36 -0.24
C LYS A 56 10.73 -28.35 -0.94
N PHE A 57 11.19 -27.10 -0.99
CA PHE A 57 10.52 -26.07 -1.77
C PHE A 57 10.57 -26.41 -3.26
N LYS A 58 9.43 -26.26 -3.94
CA LYS A 58 9.34 -26.37 -5.39
C LYS A 58 9.69 -25.03 -6.02
N ILE A 59 10.58 -25.07 -6.99
CA ILE A 59 10.96 -23.90 -7.78
C ILE A 59 10.20 -23.99 -9.09
N ALA A 60 9.38 -22.98 -9.37
CA ALA A 60 8.68 -22.86 -10.64
C ALA A 60 9.53 -22.07 -11.63
N SER A 61 9.49 -22.45 -12.91
CA SER A 61 10.07 -21.64 -13.97
C SER A 61 9.25 -20.35 -14.17
N PRO A 62 9.88 -19.26 -14.64
CA PRO A 62 9.16 -18.06 -15.02
C PRO A 62 8.09 -18.37 -16.08
N ALA A 63 6.93 -17.74 -15.98
CA ALA A 63 5.87 -17.88 -16.97
C ALA A 63 6.35 -17.40 -18.35
N ILE A 64 6.09 -18.19 -19.39
CA ILE A 64 6.36 -17.80 -20.77
C ILE A 64 5.20 -16.94 -21.33
N GLU A 65 5.47 -16.20 -22.41
CA GLU A 65 4.51 -15.24 -22.99
C GLU A 65 3.16 -15.91 -23.31
N THR A 66 3.17 -17.12 -23.87
CA THR A 66 1.94 -17.89 -24.17
C THR A 66 1.16 -18.30 -22.92
N GLU A 67 1.82 -18.52 -21.79
CA GLU A 67 1.14 -18.83 -20.51
C GLU A 67 0.48 -17.56 -19.94
N ILE A 68 1.15 -16.41 -20.09
CA ILE A 68 0.61 -15.11 -19.71
C ILE A 68 -0.60 -14.77 -20.58
N ASP A 69 -0.50 -14.98 -21.89
CA ASP A 69 -1.61 -14.78 -22.83
C ASP A 69 -2.78 -15.70 -22.49
N SER A 70 -2.53 -16.99 -22.25
CA SER A 70 -3.56 -17.95 -21.86
C SER A 70 -4.26 -17.57 -20.54
N LEU A 71 -3.50 -17.08 -19.57
CA LEU A 71 -4.06 -16.53 -18.32
C LEU A 71 -4.94 -15.30 -18.61
N PHE A 72 -4.48 -14.40 -19.47
CA PHE A 72 -5.25 -13.20 -19.81
C PHE A 72 -6.54 -13.54 -20.58
N GLU A 73 -6.49 -14.47 -21.54
CA GLU A 73 -7.67 -14.98 -22.23
C GLU A 73 -8.68 -15.60 -21.25
N SER A 74 -8.20 -16.29 -20.22
CA SER A 74 -9.07 -16.81 -19.15
C SER A 74 -9.76 -15.67 -18.38
N ILE A 75 -9.08 -14.55 -18.15
CA ILE A 75 -9.67 -13.35 -17.51
C ILE A 75 -10.72 -12.70 -18.42
N LEU A 76 -10.49 -12.67 -19.74
CA LEU A 76 -11.43 -12.12 -20.72
C LEU A 76 -12.75 -12.87 -20.77
N THR A 77 -12.80 -14.13 -20.33
CA THR A 77 -14.07 -14.87 -20.17
C THR A 77 -15.00 -14.23 -19.13
N ALA A 78 -14.43 -13.60 -18.09
CA ALA A 78 -15.20 -12.92 -17.06
C ALA A 78 -15.55 -11.48 -17.46
N GLU A 79 -14.64 -10.78 -18.15
CA GLU A 79 -14.86 -9.43 -18.67
C GLU A 79 -14.10 -9.19 -19.99
N SER A 80 -14.83 -9.32 -21.10
CA SER A 80 -14.29 -9.25 -22.46
C SER A 80 -13.75 -7.87 -22.86
N GLN A 81 -14.12 -6.81 -22.16
CA GLN A 81 -13.68 -5.45 -22.48
C GLN A 81 -12.36 -5.06 -21.79
N LEU A 82 -11.81 -5.93 -20.94
CA LEU A 82 -10.52 -5.68 -20.31
C LEU A 82 -9.40 -5.62 -21.35
N THR A 83 -8.44 -4.74 -21.10
CA THR A 83 -7.18 -4.68 -21.82
C THR A 83 -6.04 -4.94 -20.86
N ILE A 84 -4.88 -5.36 -21.39
CA ILE A 84 -3.67 -5.57 -20.58
C ILE A 84 -3.20 -4.28 -19.86
N ASN A 85 -3.71 -3.12 -20.26
CA ASN A 85 -3.39 -1.84 -19.65
C ASN A 85 -4.28 -1.50 -18.43
N ASP A 86 -5.40 -2.20 -18.24
CA ASP A 86 -6.32 -2.01 -17.11
C ASP A 86 -5.76 -2.64 -15.82
N THR A 87 -4.65 -2.09 -15.34
CA THR A 87 -3.84 -2.65 -14.25
C THR A 87 -4.19 -2.06 -12.89
N THR A 88 -5.07 -1.06 -12.82
CA THR A 88 -5.45 -0.40 -11.58
C THR A 88 -6.88 -0.72 -11.15
N LEU A 89 -7.12 -0.76 -9.84
CA LEU A 89 -8.48 -0.95 -9.28
C LEU A 89 -9.52 0.04 -9.81
N VAL A 90 -9.12 1.22 -10.29
CA VAL A 90 -10.07 2.22 -10.82
C VAL A 90 -10.44 1.98 -12.26
N GLU A 91 -9.51 1.47 -13.06
CA GLU A 91 -9.85 0.96 -14.39
C GLU A 91 -10.79 -0.24 -14.25
N LEU A 92 -10.45 -1.19 -13.36
CA LEU A 92 -11.26 -2.38 -13.12
C LEU A 92 -12.67 -2.07 -12.61
N ARG A 93 -12.84 -1.01 -11.79
CA ARG A 93 -14.16 -0.59 -11.27
C ARG A 93 -15.10 0.01 -12.31
N LYS A 94 -14.62 0.33 -13.51
CA LYS A 94 -15.48 0.79 -14.63
C LYS A 94 -16.33 -0.37 -15.19
N PHE A 95 -15.88 -1.60 -14.99
CA PHE A 95 -16.56 -2.79 -15.50
C PHE A 95 -17.58 -3.30 -14.48
N HIS A 96 -18.86 -3.07 -14.76
CA HIS A 96 -19.95 -3.34 -13.82
C HIS A 96 -20.02 -4.81 -13.39
N LYS A 97 -19.85 -5.76 -14.33
CA LYS A 97 -19.89 -7.20 -14.02
C LYS A 97 -18.75 -7.62 -13.11
N LEU A 98 -17.54 -7.15 -13.39
CA LEU A 98 -16.37 -7.43 -12.56
C LEU A 98 -16.50 -6.81 -11.16
N LYS A 99 -17.01 -5.57 -11.09
CA LYS A 99 -17.29 -4.92 -9.81
C LYS A 99 -18.31 -5.72 -9.00
N GLU A 100 -19.43 -6.11 -9.61
CA GLU A 100 -20.45 -6.92 -8.97
C GLU A 100 -19.88 -8.26 -8.47
N PHE A 101 -19.05 -8.93 -9.28
CA PHE A 101 -18.38 -10.15 -8.87
C PHE A 101 -17.48 -9.94 -7.64
N ILE A 102 -16.66 -8.90 -7.65
CA ILE A 102 -15.80 -8.56 -6.50
C ILE A 102 -16.64 -8.31 -5.25
N ASP A 103 -17.74 -7.58 -5.37
CA ASP A 103 -18.59 -7.19 -4.24
C ASP A 103 -19.38 -8.40 -3.67
N THR A 104 -19.67 -9.41 -4.49
CA THR A 104 -20.55 -10.55 -4.12
C THR A 104 -19.83 -11.88 -3.88
N HIS A 105 -18.67 -12.09 -4.52
CA HIS A 105 -17.94 -13.37 -4.50
C HIS A 105 -16.58 -13.27 -3.82
N CYS A 106 -16.06 -12.06 -3.64
CA CYS A 106 -14.74 -11.85 -3.07
C CYS A 106 -14.84 -11.26 -1.66
N GLN A 107 -13.88 -11.64 -0.83
CA GLN A 107 -13.62 -10.99 0.44
C GLN A 107 -12.21 -10.43 0.42
N ILE A 108 -12.13 -9.10 0.31
CA ILE A 108 -10.86 -8.38 0.34
C ILE A 108 -10.58 -8.01 1.80
N ARG A 109 -9.40 -8.39 2.26
CA ARG A 109 -8.84 -8.06 3.58
C ARG A 109 -7.44 -7.52 3.41
N GLN A 110 -6.87 -6.98 4.47
CA GLN A 110 -5.51 -6.45 4.48
C GLN A 110 -4.46 -7.52 4.14
N TYR A 111 -4.66 -8.76 4.62
CA TYR A 111 -3.70 -9.87 4.47
C TYR A 111 -4.18 -11.01 3.57
N SER A 112 -5.41 -10.94 3.08
CA SER A 112 -5.96 -11.99 2.26
C SER A 112 -6.90 -11.44 1.19
N PHE A 113 -6.90 -12.11 0.05
CA PHE A 113 -7.89 -11.94 -0.98
C PHE A 113 -8.54 -13.31 -1.17
N GLN A 114 -9.80 -13.42 -0.77
CA GLN A 114 -10.52 -14.68 -0.80
C GLN A 114 -11.59 -14.62 -1.89
N ILE A 115 -11.78 -15.71 -2.61
CA ILE A 115 -12.83 -15.85 -3.63
C ILE A 115 -13.66 -17.08 -3.28
N LYS A 116 -14.98 -16.95 -3.28
CA LYS A 116 -15.92 -18.06 -3.12
C LYS A 116 -16.90 -18.07 -4.29
N LYS A 117 -17.11 -19.26 -4.89
CA LYS A 117 -18.17 -19.46 -5.89
C LYS A 117 -19.55 -19.27 -5.25
N CYS A 118 -20.58 -18.93 -6.02
CA CYS A 118 -21.95 -18.68 -5.50
C CYS A 118 -22.97 -19.79 -5.79
N ASN A 119 -22.60 -20.83 -6.55
CA ASN A 119 -23.48 -21.91 -7.04
C ASN A 119 -24.78 -21.42 -7.73
N ASN A 120 -24.83 -20.17 -8.17
CA ASN A 120 -25.98 -19.59 -8.86
C ASN A 120 -25.90 -19.92 -10.36
N SER A 121 -26.97 -20.49 -10.93
CA SER A 121 -27.07 -20.80 -12.37
C SER A 121 -26.96 -19.57 -13.26
N GLU A 122 -27.37 -18.40 -12.76
CA GLU A 122 -27.31 -17.12 -13.49
C GLU A 122 -25.94 -16.44 -13.39
N CYS A 123 -25.00 -16.97 -12.57
CA CYS A 123 -23.68 -16.39 -12.46
C CYS A 123 -22.86 -16.72 -13.71
N THR A 124 -22.55 -15.70 -14.51
CA THR A 124 -21.81 -15.88 -15.76
C THR A 124 -20.31 -16.08 -15.56
N ILE A 125 -19.80 -15.91 -14.34
CA ILE A 125 -18.36 -15.98 -14.01
C ILE A 125 -18.04 -17.29 -13.28
N CYS A 126 -18.90 -17.75 -12.38
CA CYS A 126 -18.66 -18.99 -11.67
C CYS A 126 -18.92 -20.19 -12.57
N LEU A 127 -17.89 -20.99 -12.83
CA LEU A 127 -18.09 -22.35 -13.32
C LEU A 127 -18.85 -23.19 -12.28
N PRO A 128 -19.60 -24.23 -12.71
CA PRO A 128 -20.32 -25.13 -11.81
C PRO A 128 -19.47 -25.63 -10.63
N VAL A 129 -20.15 -25.88 -9.51
CA VAL A 129 -19.52 -26.46 -8.33
C VAL A 129 -19.34 -27.97 -8.55
N GLU A 130 -18.12 -28.45 -8.39
CA GLU A 130 -17.77 -29.88 -8.52
C GLU A 130 -17.86 -30.64 -7.19
N LEU A 131 -17.87 -29.91 -6.07
CA LEU A 131 -18.04 -30.49 -4.74
C LEU A 131 -19.49 -30.93 -4.50
N PRO A 132 -19.73 -31.95 -3.66
CA PRO A 132 -21.06 -32.24 -3.13
C PRO A 132 -21.67 -30.98 -2.52
N ILE A 133 -22.94 -30.72 -2.82
CA ILE A 133 -23.61 -29.46 -2.47
C ILE A 133 -23.62 -29.26 -0.96
N GLU A 134 -23.80 -30.34 -0.20
CA GLU A 134 -23.81 -30.32 1.27
C GLU A 134 -22.47 -29.83 1.84
N VAL A 135 -21.35 -30.23 1.22
CA VAL A 135 -20.02 -29.79 1.62
C VAL A 135 -19.76 -28.35 1.19
N PHE A 136 -20.22 -27.98 -0.01
CA PHE A 136 -20.04 -26.64 -0.54
C PHE A 136 -20.77 -25.58 0.26
N ASP A 137 -21.99 -25.87 0.69
CA ASP A 137 -22.84 -24.96 1.46
C ASP A 137 -22.25 -24.65 2.85
N GLU A 138 -21.47 -25.59 3.42
CA GLU A 138 -20.72 -25.42 4.66
C GLU A 138 -19.42 -24.61 4.51
N LEU A 139 -18.97 -24.31 3.28
CA LEU A 139 -17.78 -23.50 3.09
C LEU A 139 -18.08 -22.03 3.40
N HIS A 140 -17.27 -21.42 4.25
CA HIS A 140 -17.32 -20.00 4.55
C HIS A 140 -15.98 -19.33 4.20
N PHE A 141 -16.00 -18.00 4.05
CA PHE A 141 -14.77 -17.23 4.02
C PHE A 141 -13.98 -17.47 5.30
N LEU A 142 -12.65 -17.48 5.19
CA LEU A 142 -11.77 -17.55 6.35
C LEU A 142 -12.03 -16.32 7.23
N PRO A 143 -12.24 -16.53 8.54
CA PRO A 143 -12.53 -15.46 9.48
C PRO A 143 -11.29 -14.62 9.77
N ASP A 144 -11.53 -13.37 10.15
CA ASP A 144 -10.51 -12.46 10.64
C ASP A 144 -10.13 -12.82 12.10
N PRO A 145 -8.92 -12.49 12.58
CA PRO A 145 -8.54 -12.72 13.96
C PRO A 145 -9.46 -11.98 14.92
N GLU A 146 -10.02 -12.68 15.90
CA GLU A 146 -10.90 -12.13 16.95
C GLU A 146 -10.33 -12.51 18.32
N PRO A 147 -10.18 -11.57 19.27
CA PRO A 147 -9.53 -11.84 20.55
C PRO A 147 -10.36 -12.82 21.38
N SER A 148 -9.67 -13.69 22.10
CA SER A 148 -10.31 -14.60 23.04
C SER A 148 -10.88 -13.82 24.22
N ILE A 149 -12.08 -14.20 24.67
CA ILE A 149 -12.71 -13.62 25.86
C ILE A 149 -11.99 -14.07 27.14
N ALA A 150 -11.39 -15.27 27.10
CA ALA A 150 -10.70 -15.87 28.24
C ALA A 150 -9.25 -15.39 28.38
N ASP A 151 -8.61 -14.99 27.28
CA ASP A 151 -7.23 -14.51 27.27
C ASP A 151 -7.04 -13.43 26.20
N SER A 152 -6.81 -12.19 26.62
CA SER A 152 -6.63 -11.05 25.73
C SER A 152 -5.37 -11.13 24.87
N ASN A 153 -4.41 -12.01 25.20
CA ASN A 153 -3.17 -12.20 24.42
C ASN A 153 -3.31 -13.26 23.32
N HIS A 154 -4.43 -13.96 23.25
CA HIS A 154 -4.67 -15.01 22.26
C HIS A 154 -5.92 -14.71 21.44
N TYR A 155 -5.93 -15.18 20.20
CA TYR A 155 -7.12 -15.19 19.36
C TYR A 155 -8.01 -16.39 19.68
N LYS A 156 -9.29 -16.29 19.34
CA LYS A 156 -10.23 -17.40 19.38
C LYS A 156 -9.77 -18.52 18.44
N ASP A 157 -10.09 -19.76 18.81
CA ASP A 157 -9.84 -20.93 17.97
C ASP A 157 -10.64 -20.85 16.66
N PHE A 158 -10.04 -21.27 15.56
CA PHE A 158 -10.65 -21.24 14.22
C PHE A 158 -12.05 -21.84 14.18
N SER A 159 -12.24 -23.02 14.77
CA SER A 159 -13.53 -23.73 14.79
C SER A 159 -14.64 -22.95 15.48
N SER A 160 -14.30 -22.05 16.41
CA SER A 160 -15.28 -21.23 17.14
C SER A 160 -15.76 -20.00 16.35
N ILE A 161 -15.01 -19.60 15.33
CA ILE A 161 -15.27 -18.38 14.54
C ILE A 161 -15.55 -18.65 13.06
N TYR A 162 -15.22 -19.83 12.55
CA TYR A 162 -15.49 -20.20 11.17
C TYR A 162 -17.00 -20.16 10.89
N GLY A 163 -17.39 -19.50 9.80
CA GLY A 163 -18.80 -19.27 9.44
C GLY A 163 -19.48 -18.10 10.15
N THR A 164 -18.77 -17.40 11.04
CA THR A 164 -19.29 -16.18 11.68
C THR A 164 -18.82 -14.91 10.97
N GLN A 165 -19.52 -13.80 11.18
CA GLN A 165 -19.09 -12.51 10.67
C GLN A 165 -18.01 -11.91 11.58
N THR A 166 -16.83 -11.69 11.02
CA THR A 166 -15.67 -11.11 11.71
C THR A 166 -15.27 -9.77 11.10
N SER A 167 -14.35 -9.07 11.76
CA SER A 167 -13.82 -7.79 11.27
C SER A 167 -12.31 -7.69 11.36
N GLU A 168 -11.71 -6.84 10.53
CA GLU A 168 -10.26 -6.60 10.55
C GLU A 168 -9.78 -5.73 11.72
N ASN A 169 -10.60 -5.53 12.76
CA ASN A 169 -10.28 -4.62 13.85
C ASN A 169 -9.16 -5.14 14.75
N PHE A 170 -9.06 -6.46 14.90
CA PHE A 170 -8.10 -7.09 15.81
C PHE A 170 -6.94 -7.78 15.10
N ARG A 171 -6.72 -7.46 13.81
CA ARG A 171 -5.55 -7.95 13.08
C ARG A 171 -4.26 -7.52 13.77
N PRO A 172 -3.16 -8.29 13.67
CA PRO A 172 -1.90 -7.98 14.35
C PRO A 172 -1.37 -6.55 14.12
N SER A 173 -1.49 -5.98 12.91
CA SER A 173 -1.09 -4.59 12.63
C SER A 173 -1.94 -3.50 13.30
N LYS A 174 -3.06 -3.86 13.93
CA LYS A 174 -3.90 -2.96 14.74
C LYS A 174 -3.78 -3.24 16.24
N ALA A 175 -3.29 -4.42 16.63
CA ALA A 175 -2.90 -4.69 18.01
C ALA A 175 -1.72 -3.78 18.36
N GLY A 176 -1.79 -3.05 19.49
CA GLY A 176 -0.73 -2.13 19.91
C GLY A 176 -0.99 -0.63 19.69
N GLN A 177 -2.19 -0.19 19.29
CA GLN A 177 -2.52 1.26 19.29
C GLN A 177 -2.69 1.88 20.69
N LEU A 178 -2.31 1.16 21.74
CA LEU A 178 -2.47 1.53 23.13
C LEU A 178 -1.16 1.31 23.86
N GLU A 179 -0.14 2.12 23.58
CA GLU A 179 0.61 2.85 24.61
C GLU A 179 1.16 4.11 23.96
N ALA A 180 0.86 5.27 24.54
CA ALA A 180 1.56 6.48 24.17
C ALA A 180 3.02 6.26 24.60
N ASP A 181 3.88 5.94 23.64
CA ASP A 181 5.33 6.03 23.82
C ASP A 181 5.66 7.27 24.68
N ASN A 182 6.70 7.16 25.51
CA ASN A 182 7.37 8.29 26.18
C ASN A 182 8.00 9.25 25.14
N LEU A 183 7.18 9.79 24.26
CA LEU A 183 7.57 10.70 23.19
C LEU A 183 7.66 12.11 23.74
N PRO A 184 8.65 12.89 23.30
CA PRO A 184 8.74 14.29 23.65
C PRO A 184 7.43 15.03 23.29
N GLN A 185 6.87 15.77 24.24
CA GLN A 185 5.64 16.51 24.00
C GLN A 185 5.78 17.45 22.78
N GLY A 186 4.78 17.39 21.90
CA GLY A 186 4.74 18.18 20.67
C GLY A 186 5.71 17.72 19.57
N ILE A 187 6.35 16.54 19.67
CA ILE A 187 7.30 16.04 18.64
C ILE A 187 6.68 16.04 17.24
N PHE A 188 5.40 15.69 17.12
CA PHE A 188 4.68 15.62 15.86
C PHE A 188 4.17 16.99 15.41
N ASN A 189 5.12 17.86 15.04
CA ASN A 189 4.87 19.17 14.47
C ASN A 189 5.46 19.23 13.07
N ASN A 190 4.79 19.90 12.12
CA ASN A 190 5.26 20.09 10.75
C ASN A 190 6.70 20.67 10.69
N ASN A 191 7.08 21.54 11.63
CA ASN A 191 8.42 22.13 11.73
C ASN A 191 9.49 21.13 12.21
N ARG A 192 9.06 20.00 12.79
CA ARG A 192 9.90 18.94 13.34
C ARG A 192 10.12 17.77 12.37
N VAL A 193 9.49 17.77 11.20
CA VAL A 193 9.77 16.80 10.13
C VAL A 193 11.21 16.97 9.62
N ARG A 194 11.94 15.87 9.49
CA ARG A 194 13.35 15.83 9.05
C ARG A 194 13.53 15.02 7.78
N GLU A 195 12.81 13.91 7.68
CA GLU A 195 12.90 13.01 6.53
C GLU A 195 11.59 12.23 6.39
N PHE A 196 11.51 11.41 5.35
CA PHE A 196 10.41 10.50 5.11
C PHE A 196 10.87 9.05 4.97
N VAL A 197 9.96 8.13 5.26
CA VAL A 197 10.13 6.70 4.98
C VAL A 197 8.86 6.18 4.32
N GLU A 198 9.02 5.31 3.33
CA GLU A 198 7.91 4.63 2.67
C GLU A 198 7.59 3.34 3.44
N CYS A 199 6.32 3.07 3.68
CA CYS A 199 5.89 1.80 4.25
C CYS A 199 5.97 0.70 3.18
N ASP A 200 6.82 -0.30 3.35
CA ASP A 200 7.01 -1.40 2.40
C ASP A 200 5.73 -2.20 2.13
N PHE A 201 4.79 -2.16 3.07
CA PHE A 201 3.53 -2.88 2.93
C PHE A 201 2.44 -2.10 2.18
N CYS A 202 2.28 -0.80 2.44
CA CYS A 202 1.17 -0.01 1.86
C CYS A 202 1.61 1.10 0.89
N GLY A 203 2.92 1.33 0.75
CA GLY A 203 3.50 2.39 -0.08
C GLY A 203 3.25 3.82 0.42
N LYS A 204 2.62 4.00 1.60
CA LYS A 204 2.38 5.34 2.15
C LYS A 204 3.65 5.91 2.76
N ILE A 205 3.89 7.17 2.45
CA ILE A 205 4.97 7.95 3.04
C ILE A 205 4.62 8.38 4.48
N ARG A 206 5.53 8.13 5.41
CA ARG A 206 5.45 8.54 6.82
C ARG A 206 6.55 9.55 7.15
N CYS A 207 6.25 10.47 8.07
CA CYS A 207 7.16 11.51 8.51
C CYS A 207 8.09 10.99 9.60
N ILE A 208 9.38 11.28 9.44
CA ILE A 208 10.38 11.12 10.49
C ILE A 208 10.60 12.49 11.15
N TYR A 209 10.46 12.53 12.47
CA TYR A 209 10.53 13.74 13.29
C TYR A 209 11.79 13.78 14.14
N SER A 210 12.25 14.98 14.47
CA SER A 210 13.24 15.22 15.53
C SER A 210 13.01 16.58 16.20
N MET A 211 13.32 16.67 17.50
CA MET A 211 13.22 17.92 18.27
C MET A 211 14.13 19.01 17.69
N SER A 212 15.33 18.62 17.28
CA SER A 212 16.39 19.51 16.78
C SER A 212 16.69 19.22 15.31
N ALA A 213 17.42 20.11 14.64
CA ALA A 213 17.96 19.80 13.32
C ALA A 213 18.95 18.64 13.42
N LEU A 214 18.94 17.73 12.45
CA LEU A 214 19.89 16.62 12.42
C LEU A 214 21.24 17.10 11.89
N LYS A 215 22.32 16.59 12.48
CA LYS A 215 23.69 16.79 11.97
C LYS A 215 23.87 15.98 10.68
N LYS A 216 24.85 16.37 9.85
CA LYS A 216 25.14 15.70 8.58
C LYS A 216 25.37 14.19 8.74
N GLU A 217 26.14 13.80 9.76
CA GLU A 217 26.40 12.39 10.09
C GLU A 217 25.10 11.64 10.43
N GLN A 218 24.23 12.24 11.24
CA GLN A 218 22.94 11.64 11.61
C GLN A 218 22.01 11.48 10.42
N ILE A 219 22.04 12.42 9.46
CA ILE A 219 21.29 12.31 8.20
C ILE A 219 21.82 11.13 7.39
N SER A 220 23.15 10.99 7.26
CA SER A 220 23.75 9.84 6.56
C SER A 220 23.37 8.51 7.21
N THR A 221 23.45 8.41 8.55
CA THR A 221 23.03 7.21 9.30
C THR A 221 21.54 6.92 9.11
N LEU A 222 20.70 7.96 9.10
CA LEU A 222 19.25 7.80 8.90
C LEU A 222 18.93 7.29 7.49
N GLN A 223 19.62 7.82 6.48
CA GLN A 223 19.45 7.40 5.09
C GLN A 223 19.87 5.95 4.87
N LEU A 224 21.00 5.52 5.47
CA LEU A 224 21.39 4.11 5.48
C LEU A 224 20.31 3.24 6.13
N LYS A 225 19.77 3.66 7.29
CA LYS A 225 18.70 2.95 7.98
C LYS A 225 17.43 2.80 7.12
N ILE A 226 17.05 3.85 6.38
CA ILE A 226 15.89 3.82 5.48
C ILE A 226 16.11 2.85 4.31
N ASN A 227 17.32 2.81 3.76
CA ASN A 227 17.63 1.98 2.59
C ASN A 227 17.87 0.51 2.93
N ASP A 228 18.41 0.22 4.12
CA ASP A 228 18.84 -1.12 4.52
C ASP A 228 17.78 -1.88 5.34
N ASN A 229 16.72 -1.21 5.79
CA ASN A 229 15.71 -1.82 6.64
C ASN A 229 14.28 -1.50 6.23
N ASP A 230 13.49 -2.56 6.12
CA ASP A 230 12.05 -2.48 5.93
C ASP A 230 11.39 -1.67 7.05
N PHE A 231 10.44 -0.85 6.65
CA PHE A 231 9.57 -0.07 7.51
C PHE A 231 8.11 -0.43 7.22
N THR A 232 7.35 -0.69 8.28
CA THR A 232 5.90 -0.87 8.18
C THR A 232 5.17 0.06 9.15
N CYS A 233 4.00 0.55 8.74
CA CYS A 233 3.19 1.41 9.61
C CYS A 233 2.79 0.65 10.89
N GLY A 234 2.90 1.29 12.04
CA GLY A 234 2.58 0.68 13.33
C GLY A 234 3.71 -0.11 13.97
N ILE A 235 4.89 -0.19 13.34
CA ILE A 235 6.04 -0.86 13.94
C ILE A 235 6.47 -0.16 15.25
N GLU A 236 6.54 -0.92 16.33
CA GLU A 236 6.89 -0.40 17.67
C GLU A 236 8.39 -0.07 17.78
N GLU A 237 9.25 -0.87 17.15
CA GLU A 237 10.70 -0.77 17.30
C GLU A 237 11.45 -0.80 15.96
N TRP A 238 11.13 0.13 15.05
CA TRP A 238 11.94 0.32 13.83
C TRP A 238 13.39 0.72 14.13
N MET A 239 13.57 1.47 15.22
CA MET A 239 14.87 1.87 15.73
C MET A 239 15.20 1.05 16.99
N PRO A 240 16.12 0.06 16.91
CA PRO A 240 16.45 -0.76 18.07
C PRO A 240 17.16 0.07 19.15
N PRO A 241 17.15 -0.38 20.43
CA PRO A 241 17.68 0.41 21.54
C PRO A 241 19.18 0.72 21.40
N SER A 242 19.93 -0.16 20.72
CA SER A 242 21.36 -0.01 20.46
C SER A 242 21.70 0.96 19.31
N HIS A 243 20.70 1.42 18.55
CA HIS A 243 20.96 2.28 17.39
C HIS A 243 21.24 3.73 17.81
N GLU A 244 22.24 4.34 17.18
CA GLU A 244 22.74 5.69 17.50
C GLU A 244 21.69 6.80 17.38
N LEU A 245 20.65 6.57 16.57
CA LEU A 245 19.53 7.50 16.36
C LEU A 245 18.33 7.27 17.30
N LYS A 246 18.37 6.24 18.16
CA LYS A 246 17.33 5.99 19.16
C LYS A 246 17.20 7.21 20.07
N GLY A 247 15.96 7.68 20.29
CA GLY A 247 15.67 8.88 21.10
C GLY A 247 16.02 10.22 20.42
N ILE A 248 16.54 10.21 19.20
CA ILE A 248 16.84 11.41 18.40
C ILE A 248 15.80 11.61 17.31
N VAL A 249 15.47 10.51 16.62
CA VAL A 249 14.45 10.47 15.57
C VAL A 249 13.24 9.67 16.03
N PHE A 250 12.06 10.09 15.57
CA PHE A 250 10.79 9.53 15.99
C PHE A 250 9.87 9.37 14.79
N ILE A 251 9.14 8.26 14.76
CA ILE A 251 8.05 8.03 13.81
C ILE A 251 6.77 7.88 14.61
N ARG A 252 5.64 8.31 14.05
CA ARG A 252 4.35 8.19 14.70
C ARG A 252 3.83 6.75 14.59
N GLN A 253 4.05 5.96 15.65
CA GLN A 253 3.64 4.55 15.73
C GLN A 253 2.12 4.36 15.71
N SER A 254 1.35 5.35 16.16
CA SER A 254 -0.12 5.29 16.13
C SER A 254 -0.72 5.25 14.72
N LEU A 255 0.09 5.42 13.67
CA LEU A 255 -0.38 5.36 12.28
C LEU A 255 -0.34 3.93 11.77
N SER A 256 -1.48 3.46 11.30
CA SER A 256 -1.61 2.19 10.59
C SER A 256 -1.54 2.41 9.07
N CYS A 257 -1.56 1.34 8.30
CA CYS A 257 -1.66 1.41 6.85
C CYS A 257 -2.98 2.05 6.37
N ASP A 258 -4.02 2.08 7.21
CA ASP A 258 -5.29 2.75 6.90
C ASP A 258 -5.21 4.26 7.12
N SER A 259 -4.29 4.72 7.97
CA SER A 259 -4.17 6.15 8.28
C SER A 259 -3.79 6.96 7.03
N PRO A 260 -4.37 8.16 6.86
CA PRO A 260 -3.99 9.06 5.77
C PRO A 260 -2.54 9.53 5.90
N ILE A 261 -2.02 10.18 4.88
CA ILE A 261 -0.71 10.84 4.88
C ILE A 261 -0.71 11.95 5.94
N GLU A 262 0.38 12.07 6.68
CA GLU A 262 0.52 13.07 7.73
C GLU A 262 0.55 14.48 7.15
N SER A 263 -0.07 15.44 7.84
CA SER A 263 -0.03 16.86 7.46
C SER A 263 1.41 17.40 7.34
N GLY A 264 2.35 16.80 8.06
CA GLY A 264 3.78 17.12 8.01
C GLY A 264 4.40 16.91 6.63
N TYR A 265 3.89 15.94 5.85
CA TYR A 265 4.32 15.72 4.47
C TYR A 265 4.04 16.96 3.62
N TYR A 266 2.88 17.58 3.78
CA TYR A 266 2.45 18.74 2.97
C TYR A 266 3.06 20.07 3.42
N SER A 267 3.93 20.06 4.44
CA SER A 267 4.65 21.25 4.83
C SER A 267 5.67 21.67 3.75
N ASN A 268 5.81 22.98 3.53
CA ASN A 268 6.72 23.57 2.54
C ASN A 268 8.22 23.41 2.86
N ARG A 269 8.57 22.64 3.89
CA ARG A 269 9.94 22.57 4.43
C ARG A 269 10.89 21.74 3.58
N LEU A 270 10.38 20.73 2.88
CA LEU A 270 11.15 19.92 1.93
C LEU A 270 10.39 19.95 0.59
N LYS A 271 11.10 20.03 -0.53
CA LYS A 271 10.47 19.99 -1.86
C LYS A 271 10.02 18.56 -2.14
N LYS A 272 8.72 18.37 -2.36
CA LYS A 272 8.10 17.05 -2.58
C LYS A 272 7.04 17.17 -3.67
N PRO A 273 6.78 16.10 -4.43
CA PRO A 273 5.62 16.07 -5.30
C PRO A 273 4.33 16.10 -4.47
N PRO A 274 3.23 16.66 -4.99
CA PRO A 274 1.93 16.50 -4.37
C PRO A 274 1.49 15.03 -4.45
N ILE A 275 0.97 14.50 -3.33
CA ILE A 275 0.38 13.17 -3.26
C ILE A 275 -0.99 13.23 -2.63
N CYS A 276 -1.88 12.30 -2.99
CA CYS A 276 -3.21 12.18 -2.41
C CYS A 276 -3.14 11.94 -0.89
N TYR A 277 -3.93 12.71 -0.14
CA TYR A 277 -4.01 12.64 1.32
C TYR A 277 -4.35 11.26 1.85
N TYR A 278 -5.17 10.50 1.15
CA TYR A 278 -5.66 9.20 1.64
C TYR A 278 -4.75 8.04 1.25
N CYS A 279 -4.29 7.99 0.00
CA CYS A 279 -3.57 6.84 -0.54
C CYS A 279 -2.08 7.08 -0.81
N GLY A 280 -1.59 8.31 -0.74
CA GLY A 280 -0.18 8.63 -0.99
C GLY A 280 0.28 8.58 -2.44
N LYS A 281 -0.62 8.32 -3.40
CA LYS A 281 -0.29 8.31 -4.84
C LYS A 281 -0.31 9.73 -5.41
N ASN A 282 0.62 10.03 -6.32
CA ASN A 282 0.72 11.29 -7.06
C ASN A 282 -0.08 11.31 -8.38
N ASN A 283 -0.63 10.17 -8.80
CA ASN A 283 -1.33 10.07 -10.07
C ASN A 283 -2.81 10.44 -9.94
N SER A 284 -3.38 10.99 -11.02
CA SER A 284 -4.81 11.30 -11.15
C SER A 284 -5.35 12.20 -10.02
N LEU A 285 -4.56 13.20 -9.61
CA LEU A 285 -5.01 14.20 -8.65
C LEU A 285 -6.12 15.06 -9.26
N VAL A 286 -7.14 15.31 -8.46
CA VAL A 286 -8.32 16.10 -8.84
C VAL A 286 -8.10 17.54 -8.43
N GLU A 287 -8.52 18.46 -9.28
CA GLU A 287 -8.46 19.89 -8.99
C GLU A 287 -9.50 20.26 -7.92
N ALA A 288 -9.06 20.99 -6.89
CA ALA A 288 -9.97 21.54 -5.89
C ALA A 288 -10.66 22.77 -6.46
N THR A 289 -11.94 22.95 -6.14
CA THR A 289 -12.70 24.15 -6.52
C THR A 289 -12.15 25.40 -5.84
N ASP A 290 -12.25 26.56 -6.49
CA ASP A 290 -11.81 27.84 -5.93
C ASP A 290 -12.43 28.14 -4.56
N ASP A 291 -13.71 27.81 -4.36
CA ASP A 291 -14.39 28.03 -3.07
C ASP A 291 -13.70 27.30 -1.91
N LEU A 292 -13.23 26.07 -2.15
CA LEU A 292 -12.47 25.29 -1.16
C LEU A 292 -11.11 25.93 -0.89
N LEU A 293 -10.39 26.34 -1.93
CA LEU A 293 -9.06 26.95 -1.79
C LEU A 293 -9.12 28.29 -1.06
N HIS A 294 -10.15 29.09 -1.32
CA HIS A 294 -10.37 30.36 -0.64
C HIS A 294 -10.87 30.16 0.79
N GLY A 295 -11.77 29.19 1.02
CA GLY A 295 -12.41 28.94 2.30
C GLY A 295 -11.50 28.38 3.40
N TYR A 296 -10.35 27.79 3.06
CA TYR A 296 -9.51 27.06 4.01
C TYR A 296 -8.03 27.49 3.95
N GLN A 297 -7.30 27.34 5.06
CA GLN A 297 -5.86 27.58 5.12
C GLN A 297 -5.07 26.47 4.42
N SER A 298 -5.59 25.24 4.45
CA SER A 298 -4.99 24.11 3.73
C SER A 298 -6.06 23.22 3.15
N VAL A 299 -5.88 22.85 1.88
CA VAL A 299 -6.68 21.85 1.17
C VAL A 299 -5.70 20.79 0.71
N TYR A 300 -5.85 19.57 1.21
CA TYR A 300 -4.91 18.49 0.91
C TYR A 300 -5.31 17.79 -0.40
N PRO A 301 -4.35 17.40 -1.26
CA PRO A 301 -4.66 16.79 -2.54
C PRO A 301 -5.51 15.53 -2.42
N LEU A 302 -6.39 15.30 -3.39
CA LEU A 302 -7.24 14.12 -3.49
C LEU A 302 -7.06 13.52 -4.89
N CYS A 303 -6.91 12.20 -5.00
CA CYS A 303 -6.96 11.53 -6.32
C CYS A 303 -8.35 11.03 -6.64
N SER A 304 -8.64 10.88 -7.94
CA SER A 304 -9.92 10.39 -8.45
C SER A 304 -10.31 9.05 -7.85
N ASN A 305 -9.34 8.17 -7.59
CA ASN A 305 -9.58 6.85 -7.00
C ASN A 305 -10.15 6.94 -5.59
N CYS A 306 -9.60 7.83 -4.76
CA CYS A 306 -10.10 8.08 -3.42
C CYS A 306 -11.44 8.80 -3.46
N GLN A 307 -11.63 9.72 -4.42
CA GLN A 307 -12.92 10.40 -4.61
C GLN A 307 -14.05 9.42 -4.97
N LEU A 308 -13.81 8.51 -5.91
CA LEU A 308 -14.74 7.44 -6.28
C LEU A 308 -15.01 6.46 -5.15
N SER A 309 -14.06 6.33 -4.21
CA SER A 309 -14.22 5.53 -2.99
C SER A 309 -14.97 6.27 -1.88
N GLY A 310 -15.54 7.45 -2.18
CA GLY A 310 -16.38 8.23 -1.25
C GLY A 310 -15.63 9.26 -0.42
N HIS A 311 -14.33 9.50 -0.66
CA HIS A 311 -13.60 10.55 0.05
C HIS A 311 -13.82 11.93 -0.59
N SER A 312 -13.93 12.95 0.26
CA SER A 312 -13.87 14.36 -0.14
C SER A 312 -12.47 14.94 0.14
N PHE A 313 -12.20 16.17 -0.34
CA PHE A 313 -10.99 16.88 0.04
C PHE A 313 -10.89 17.01 1.56
N HIS A 314 -9.72 16.68 2.12
CA HIS A 314 -9.43 16.99 3.51
C HIS A 314 -8.99 18.46 3.61
N THR A 315 -9.51 19.19 4.59
CA THR A 315 -9.28 20.64 4.72
C THR A 315 -8.95 21.03 6.16
N TRP A 316 -8.14 22.06 6.33
CA TRP A 316 -7.77 22.59 7.65
C TRP A 316 -7.81 24.13 7.68
N GLY A 317 -8.13 24.68 8.86
CA GLY A 317 -8.11 26.13 9.14
C GLY A 317 -9.14 26.91 8.33
N LYS A 318 -10.44 26.67 8.55
CA LYS A 318 -11.53 27.42 7.89
C LYS A 318 -11.36 28.92 8.12
N LYS A 319 -11.27 29.70 7.03
CA LYS A 319 -11.15 31.16 7.08
C LYS A 319 -12.52 31.76 7.39
N LYS A 320 -12.61 32.63 8.39
CA LYS A 320 -13.84 33.38 8.65
C LYS A 320 -13.97 34.47 7.58
N VAL A 321 -15.02 34.40 6.77
CA VAL A 321 -15.45 35.53 5.92
C VAL A 321 -15.92 36.62 6.87
N GLY A 322 -15.36 37.83 6.76
CA GLY A 322 -15.51 38.87 7.76
C GLY A 322 -16.96 39.30 7.98
N GLU A 323 -17.48 39.13 9.20
CA GLU A 323 -18.39 40.15 9.74
C GLU A 323 -17.55 41.41 9.96
N LEU A 324 -17.95 42.50 9.30
CA LEU A 324 -17.43 43.84 9.51
C LEU A 324 -17.42 44.15 11.01
N THR A 325 -16.25 44.00 11.64
CA THR A 325 -16.05 44.36 13.04
C THR A 325 -16.13 45.88 13.12
N ARG A 326 -17.30 46.40 13.50
CA ARG A 326 -17.48 47.80 13.89
C ARG A 326 -16.48 48.09 15.00
N LYS A 327 -15.40 48.80 14.65
CA LYS A 327 -14.43 49.36 15.61
C LYS A 327 -15.22 50.13 16.66
N ARG A 328 -15.28 49.63 17.90
CA ARG A 328 -15.64 50.45 19.06
C ARG A 328 -14.54 51.49 19.22
N LYS A 329 -14.82 52.74 18.83
CA LYS A 329 -14.11 53.91 19.34
C LYS A 329 -14.29 53.88 20.87
N ARG A 330 -13.19 53.83 21.61
CA ARG A 330 -13.16 54.20 23.02
C ARG A 330 -13.06 55.73 23.06
N GLU A 331 -14.06 56.35 23.68
CA GLU A 331 -13.94 57.66 24.31
C GLU A 331 -13.08 57.56 25.57
#